data_AF-A0A536ZGN8-F1
#
_entry.id   AF-A0A536ZGN8-F1
#
_cell.length_a   1.000
_cell.length_b   1.000
_cell.length_c   1.000
_cell.angle_alpha   90.00
_cell.angle_beta   90.00
_cell.angle_gamma   90.00
#
_symmetry.space_group_name_H-M   'P 1'
#
loop_
_entity.id
_entity.type
_entity.pdbx_description
1 polymer ?
#
loop_
_entity_poly.entity_id
_entity_poly.type
_entity_poly.pdbx_seq_one_letter_code
_entity_poly.pdbx_strand_id
1 'polypeptide(L)'
;MLKKAKAEFGSKPVEPAKNLSQAILDSSHKIWLAGLGAFAKAQEGGAKVFETLVQQGESLEAKTRASAAGTADAARDAAKAKAKEMQAMAGGTWDKLEQVFENRVARALGRLGVYSSEDVKRLTERVDALSEAVNALLKQQGLTRARSVPPAAKKGRSAAKRGKSKATTARSVGRGSLP
;
A
#
# COMPACT_ATOMS: atom_id res chain seq x y z
N MET A 1 57.61 27.19 -86.78
CA MET A 1 57.90 25.99 -87.58
C MET A 1 57.47 24.76 -86.80
N LEU A 2 56.44 24.08 -87.29
CA LEU A 2 55.84 22.89 -86.70
C LEU A 2 56.73 21.67 -86.94
N LYS A 3 57.04 20.91 -85.87
CA LYS A 3 57.13 19.43 -85.83
C LYS A 3 57.88 19.00 -84.56
N LYS A 4 57.13 18.37 -83.65
CA LYS A 4 57.51 17.42 -82.59
C LYS A 4 56.84 17.74 -81.26
N ALA A 5 55.55 17.45 -81.18
CA ALA A 5 54.83 17.26 -79.91
C ALA A 5 53.90 16.05 -80.04
N LYS A 6 54.42 14.94 -80.59
CA LYS A 6 53.70 13.67 -80.70
C LYS A 6 54.68 12.50 -80.59
N ALA A 7 55.10 12.24 -79.36
CA ALA A 7 55.57 10.96 -78.84
C ALA A 7 55.75 11.19 -77.33
N GLU A 8 55.56 10.14 -76.52
CA GLU A 8 55.40 10.14 -75.06
C GLU A 8 53.93 10.18 -74.57
N PHE A 9 53.02 9.54 -75.30
CA PHE A 9 52.01 8.70 -74.63
C PHE A 9 52.68 7.37 -74.28
N GLY A 10 53.62 7.43 -73.33
CA GLY A 10 54.33 6.30 -72.77
C GLY A 10 53.44 5.65 -71.71
N SER A 11 52.77 4.59 -72.11
CA SER A 11 52.03 3.64 -71.28
C SER A 11 52.89 3.16 -70.10
N LYS A 12 52.68 3.75 -68.91
CA LYS A 12 53.09 3.14 -67.65
C LYS A 12 51.98 2.18 -67.18
N PRO A 13 52.32 0.94 -66.81
CA PRO A 13 51.35 -0.02 -66.34
C PRO A 13 50.68 0.48 -65.07
N VAL A 14 49.39 0.24 -65.03
CA VAL A 14 48.44 0.62 -63.99
C VAL A 14 48.73 -0.28 -62.78
N GLU A 15 49.43 0.24 -61.76
CA GLU A 15 49.48 -0.32 -60.39
C GLU A 15 48.61 0.51 -59.39
N PRO A 16 47.32 0.75 -59.67
CA PRO A 16 46.45 1.52 -58.79
C PRO A 16 46.02 0.68 -57.59
N ALA A 17 45.92 -0.64 -57.72
CA ALA A 17 45.37 -1.51 -56.69
C ALA A 17 46.24 -1.56 -55.43
N LYS A 18 47.58 -1.56 -55.58
CA LYS A 18 48.52 -1.62 -54.45
C LYS A 18 48.63 -0.29 -53.72
N ASN A 19 48.62 0.82 -54.45
CA ASN A 19 48.63 2.17 -53.88
C ASN A 19 47.27 2.54 -53.23
N LEU A 20 46.16 2.13 -53.83
CA LEU A 20 44.82 2.35 -53.29
C LEU A 20 44.57 1.50 -52.04
N SER A 21 44.99 0.23 -52.04
CA SER A 21 44.89 -0.62 -50.84
C SER A 21 45.75 -0.12 -49.69
N GLN A 22 46.96 0.39 -49.97
CA GLN A 22 47.77 1.08 -48.96
C GLN A 22 47.10 2.35 -48.45
N ALA A 23 46.57 3.21 -49.33
CA ALA A 23 45.87 4.43 -48.91
C ALA A 23 44.60 4.15 -48.09
N ILE A 24 43.86 3.09 -48.42
CA ILE A 24 42.70 2.63 -47.64
C ILE A 24 43.15 2.12 -46.28
N LEU A 25 44.17 1.27 -46.21
CA LEU A 25 44.71 0.75 -44.95
C LEU A 25 45.19 1.89 -44.03
N ASP A 26 45.87 2.87 -44.61
CA ASP A 26 46.41 4.03 -43.90
C ASP A 26 45.30 4.97 -43.41
N SER A 27 44.20 5.09 -44.17
CA SER A 27 42.99 5.81 -43.76
C SER A 27 42.22 5.08 -42.66
N SER A 28 42.03 3.76 -42.80
CA SER A 28 41.40 2.92 -41.77
C SER A 28 42.19 2.93 -40.46
N HIS A 29 43.52 2.92 -40.54
CA HIS A 29 44.38 3.05 -39.37
C HIS A 29 44.21 4.41 -38.68
N LYS A 30 44.14 5.50 -39.45
CA LYS A 30 43.84 6.85 -38.92
C LYS A 30 42.46 6.94 -38.28
N ILE A 31 41.44 6.35 -38.91
CA ILE A 31 40.08 6.30 -38.35
C ILE A 31 40.07 5.49 -37.05
N TRP A 32 40.80 4.39 -36.99
CA TRP A 32 40.90 3.58 -35.77
C TRP A 32 41.63 4.32 -34.65
N LEU A 33 42.77 4.94 -34.94
CA LEU A 33 43.50 5.77 -33.97
C LEU A 33 42.66 6.97 -33.50
N ALA A 34 41.91 7.61 -34.40
CA ALA A 34 40.98 8.68 -34.05
C ALA A 34 39.83 8.16 -33.16
N GLY A 35 39.30 6.97 -33.45
CA GLY A 35 38.31 6.30 -32.61
C GLY A 35 38.85 5.97 -31.23
N LEU A 36 40.08 5.45 -31.14
CA LEU A 36 40.74 5.15 -29.87
C LEU A 36 41.05 6.42 -29.06
N GLY A 37 41.48 7.50 -29.73
CA GLY A 37 41.73 8.80 -29.11
C GLY A 37 40.46 9.48 -28.61
N ALA A 38 39.34 9.37 -29.34
CA ALA A 38 38.05 9.87 -28.90
C ALA A 38 37.51 9.08 -27.70
N PHE A 39 37.69 7.75 -27.69
CA PHE A 39 37.33 6.90 -26.55
C PHE A 39 38.16 7.24 -25.30
N ALA A 40 39.47 7.43 -25.45
CA ALA A 40 40.33 7.88 -24.35
C ALA A 40 39.92 9.27 -23.82
N LYS A 41 39.59 10.21 -24.72
CA LYS A 41 39.11 11.56 -24.35
C LYS A 41 37.75 11.53 -23.65
N ALA A 42 36.89 10.58 -24.00
CA ALA A 42 35.64 10.32 -23.29
C ALA A 42 35.86 9.69 -21.91
N GLN A 43 36.89 8.85 -21.71
CA GLN A 43 37.28 8.38 -20.38
C GLN A 43 37.84 9.51 -19.51
N GLU A 44 38.68 10.39 -20.05
CA GLU A 44 39.21 11.56 -19.31
C GLU A 44 38.12 12.58 -18.96
N GLY A 45 37.16 12.80 -19.87
CA GLY A 45 36.03 13.71 -19.64
C GLY A 45 34.84 13.09 -18.89
N GLY A 46 34.78 11.76 -18.80
CA GLY A 46 33.62 11.02 -18.31
C GLY A 46 33.34 11.23 -16.83
N ALA A 47 34.38 11.30 -15.99
CA ALA A 47 34.24 11.54 -14.55
C ALA A 47 33.60 12.90 -14.27
N LYS A 48 34.00 13.97 -14.96
CA LYS A 48 33.44 15.31 -14.75
C LYS A 48 31.97 15.44 -15.17
N VAL A 49 31.60 14.75 -16.26
CA VAL A 49 30.19 14.66 -16.70
C VAL A 49 29.39 13.82 -15.72
N PHE A 50 29.94 12.71 -15.22
CA PHE A 50 29.33 11.90 -14.18
C PHE A 50 29.08 12.70 -12.89
N GLU A 51 30.09 13.40 -12.35
CA GLU A 51 29.94 14.26 -11.19
C GLU A 51 28.87 15.35 -11.41
N THR A 52 28.82 15.95 -12.61
CA THR A 52 27.79 16.93 -12.95
C THR A 52 26.39 16.31 -12.95
N LEU A 53 26.25 15.10 -13.51
CA LEU A 53 24.98 14.37 -13.52
C LEU A 53 24.57 13.93 -12.12
N VAL A 54 25.51 13.51 -11.27
CA VAL A 54 25.25 13.17 -9.86
C VAL A 54 24.78 14.41 -9.11
N GLN A 55 25.47 15.54 -9.23
CA GLN A 55 25.08 16.80 -8.58
C GLN A 55 23.69 17.28 -9.05
N GLN A 56 23.38 17.11 -10.34
CA GLN A 56 22.05 17.39 -10.89
C GLN A 56 20.99 16.42 -10.35
N GLY A 57 21.34 15.14 -10.21
CA GLY A 57 20.50 14.10 -9.61
C GLY A 57 20.16 14.41 -8.15
N GLU A 58 21.16 14.74 -7.33
CA GLU A 58 20.98 15.14 -5.94
C GLU A 58 20.11 16.40 -5.81
N SER A 59 20.34 17.41 -6.67
CA SER A 59 19.52 18.64 -6.70
C SER A 59 18.07 18.34 -7.09
N LEU A 60 17.85 17.45 -8.05
CA LEU A 60 16.52 17.05 -8.52
C LEU A 60 15.79 16.19 -7.48
N GLU A 61 16.49 15.27 -6.80
CA GLU A 61 15.96 14.50 -5.67
C GLU A 61 15.57 15.42 -4.51
N ALA A 62 16.44 16.36 -4.13
CA ALA A 62 16.15 17.31 -3.05
C ALA A 62 14.92 18.16 -3.36
N LYS A 63 14.82 18.69 -4.59
CA LYS A 63 13.63 19.44 -5.05
C LYS A 63 12.38 18.56 -5.06
N THR A 64 12.49 17.33 -5.56
CA THR A 64 11.36 16.39 -5.63
C THR A 64 10.88 16.00 -4.24
N ARG A 65 11.80 15.71 -3.31
CA ARG A 65 11.48 15.40 -1.90
C ARG A 65 10.85 16.61 -1.22
N ALA A 66 11.34 17.82 -1.44
CA ALA A 66 10.75 19.04 -0.89
C ALA A 66 9.33 19.29 -1.43
N SER A 67 9.12 19.12 -2.74
CA SER A 67 7.78 19.23 -3.35
C SER A 67 6.85 18.10 -2.90
N ALA A 68 7.34 16.87 -2.75
CA ALA A 68 6.56 15.74 -2.23
C ALA A 68 6.18 15.94 -0.76
N ALA A 69 7.10 16.44 0.07
CA ALA A 69 6.81 16.79 1.46
C ALA A 69 5.77 17.93 1.54
N GLY A 70 5.97 19.01 0.78
CA GLY A 70 5.03 20.13 0.73
C GLY A 70 3.63 19.74 0.22
N THR A 71 3.55 18.85 -0.77
CA THR A 71 2.27 18.32 -1.27
C THR A 71 1.61 17.37 -0.30
N ALA A 72 2.37 16.51 0.40
CA ALA A 72 1.83 15.63 1.43
C ALA A 72 1.30 16.41 2.64
N ASP A 73 2.02 17.45 3.08
CA ASP A 73 1.57 18.30 4.19
C ASP A 73 0.36 19.15 3.78
N ALA A 74 0.37 19.74 2.57
CA ALA A 74 -0.80 20.44 2.04
C ALA A 74 -2.02 19.51 1.90
N ALA A 75 -1.83 18.27 1.43
CA ALA A 75 -2.90 17.28 1.34
C ALA A 75 -3.42 16.85 2.71
N ARG A 76 -2.52 16.68 3.70
CA ARG A 76 -2.90 16.41 5.10
C ARG A 76 -3.70 17.55 5.69
N ASP A 77 -3.29 18.79 5.47
CA ASP A 77 -3.99 19.94 6.02
C ASP A 77 -5.33 20.18 5.32
N ALA A 78 -5.40 19.96 4.01
CA ALA A 78 -6.67 19.94 3.28
C ALA A 78 -7.61 18.82 3.79
N ALA A 79 -7.08 17.63 4.07
CA ALA A 79 -7.84 16.53 4.64
C ALA A 79 -8.34 16.84 6.06
N LYS A 80 -7.51 17.46 6.92
CA LYS A 80 -7.92 17.92 8.25
C LYS A 80 -9.01 18.99 8.16
N ALA A 81 -8.89 19.95 7.24
CA ALA A 81 -9.90 20.98 7.02
C ALA A 81 -11.24 20.39 6.58
N LYS A 82 -11.22 19.46 5.61
CA LYS A 82 -12.38 18.69 5.17
C LYS A 82 -13.00 17.86 6.31
N ALA A 83 -12.18 17.20 7.12
CA ALA A 83 -12.67 16.44 8.26
C ALA A 83 -13.36 17.34 9.29
N LYS A 84 -12.79 18.53 9.56
CA LYS A 84 -13.39 19.53 10.46
C LYS A 84 -14.70 20.09 9.90
N GLU A 85 -14.77 20.33 8.59
CA GLU A 85 -16.00 20.75 7.90
C GLU A 85 -17.08 19.66 7.96
N MET A 86 -16.71 18.40 7.72
CA MET A 86 -17.61 17.26 7.85
C MET A 86 -18.09 17.03 9.29
N GLN A 87 -17.26 17.33 10.28
CA GLN A 87 -17.64 17.28 11.69
C GLN A 87 -18.54 18.45 12.10
N ALA A 88 -18.42 19.60 11.44
CA ALA A 88 -19.28 20.76 11.66
C ALA A 88 -20.65 20.63 10.95
N MET A 89 -20.71 19.91 9.82
CA MET A 89 -21.95 19.49 9.20
C MET A 89 -22.65 18.50 10.15
N ALA A 90 -23.75 18.94 10.76
CA ALA A 90 -24.50 18.19 11.77
C ALA A 90 -24.65 16.70 11.43
N GLY A 91 -24.44 15.83 12.44
CA GLY A 91 -24.18 14.38 12.30
C GLY A 91 -25.15 13.54 11.46
N GLY A 92 -26.27 14.07 10.98
CA GLY A 92 -27.21 13.36 10.10
C GLY A 92 -26.64 12.96 8.74
N THR A 93 -25.65 13.66 8.19
CA THR A 93 -24.95 13.20 6.96
C THR A 93 -23.91 12.14 7.29
N TRP A 94 -23.29 12.21 8.47
CA TRP A 94 -22.32 11.22 8.93
C TRP A 94 -22.98 9.87 9.23
N ASP A 95 -24.15 9.88 9.87
CA ASP A 95 -24.96 8.69 10.16
C ASP A 95 -25.33 7.90 8.88
N LYS A 96 -25.70 8.61 7.80
CA LYS A 96 -25.94 7.97 6.48
C LYS A 96 -24.65 7.40 5.87
N LEU A 97 -23.51 8.06 6.05
CA LEU A 97 -22.23 7.57 5.56
C LEU A 97 -21.75 6.35 6.36
N GLU A 98 -21.97 6.35 7.67
CA GLU A 98 -21.74 5.20 8.55
C GLU A 98 -22.56 4.01 8.06
N GLN A 99 -23.85 4.20 7.79
CA GLN A 99 -24.70 3.15 7.21
C GLN A 99 -24.18 2.65 5.85
N VAL A 100 -23.69 3.52 4.96
CA VAL A 100 -23.13 3.10 3.65
C VAL A 100 -21.78 2.38 3.82
N PHE A 101 -20.94 2.85 4.75
CA PHE A 101 -19.67 2.23 5.08
C PHE A 101 -19.89 0.83 5.65
N GLU A 102 -20.77 0.69 6.64
CA GLU A 102 -21.18 -0.60 7.20
C GLU A 102 -21.70 -1.54 6.12
N ASN A 103 -22.60 -1.06 5.25
CA ASN A 103 -23.10 -1.86 4.12
C ASN A 103 -22.01 -2.27 3.12
N ARG A 104 -20.95 -1.46 2.96
CA ARG A 104 -19.84 -1.79 2.07
C ARG A 104 -18.86 -2.76 2.73
N VAL A 105 -18.55 -2.57 4.01
CA VAL A 105 -17.74 -3.47 4.82
C VAL A 105 -18.43 -4.82 4.96
N ALA A 106 -19.72 -4.86 5.31
CA ALA A 106 -20.52 -6.07 5.38
C ALA A 106 -20.53 -6.83 4.05
N ARG A 107 -20.68 -6.12 2.91
CA ARG A 107 -20.57 -6.76 1.59
C ARG A 107 -19.18 -7.30 1.28
N ALA A 108 -18.12 -6.60 1.68
CA ALA A 108 -16.74 -7.07 1.49
C ALA A 108 -16.45 -8.31 2.35
N LEU A 109 -16.86 -8.28 3.62
CA LEU A 109 -16.74 -9.40 4.55
C LEU A 109 -17.56 -10.62 4.10
N GLY A 110 -18.78 -10.41 3.62
CA GLY A 110 -19.60 -11.48 3.04
C GLY A 110 -18.97 -12.11 1.80
N ARG A 111 -18.31 -11.32 0.93
CA ARG A 111 -17.54 -11.86 -0.21
C ARG A 111 -16.31 -12.65 0.22
N LEU A 112 -15.76 -12.35 1.40
CA LEU A 112 -14.65 -13.10 2.01
C LEU A 112 -15.13 -14.34 2.77
N GLY A 113 -16.44 -14.59 2.84
CA GLY A 113 -17.03 -15.74 3.53
C GLY A 113 -17.21 -15.56 5.04
N VAL A 114 -17.10 -14.32 5.53
CA VAL A 114 -17.38 -14.02 6.94
C VAL A 114 -18.90 -13.87 7.11
N TYR A 115 -19.51 -14.84 7.80
CA TYR A 115 -20.94 -14.82 8.12
C TYR A 115 -21.26 -13.76 9.17
N SER A 116 -22.41 -13.09 9.02
CA SER A 116 -22.86 -12.04 9.94
C SER A 116 -23.51 -12.62 11.20
N SER A 117 -23.73 -11.77 12.20
CA SER A 117 -24.45 -12.19 13.42
C SER A 117 -25.91 -12.59 13.14
N GLU A 118 -26.54 -12.03 12.10
CA GLU A 118 -27.89 -12.40 11.68
C GLU A 118 -27.93 -13.80 11.06
N ASP A 119 -26.90 -14.16 10.30
CA ASP A 119 -26.76 -15.50 9.73
C ASP A 119 -26.63 -16.55 10.84
N VAL A 120 -25.85 -16.24 11.88
CA VAL A 120 -25.72 -17.10 13.06
C VAL A 120 -27.07 -17.26 13.78
N LYS A 121 -27.81 -16.17 13.97
CA LYS A 121 -29.15 -16.24 14.60
C LYS A 121 -30.12 -17.10 13.81
N ARG A 122 -30.20 -16.90 12.48
CA ARG A 122 -31.04 -17.72 11.60
C ARG A 122 -30.65 -19.20 11.62
N LEU A 123 -29.36 -19.49 11.73
CA LEU A 123 -28.89 -20.87 11.86
C LEU A 123 -29.33 -21.47 13.19
N THR A 124 -29.19 -20.73 14.30
CA THR A 124 -29.65 -21.17 15.62
C THR A 124 -31.15 -21.47 15.63
N GLU A 125 -31.99 -20.58 15.09
CA GLU A 125 -33.44 -20.81 15.00
C GLU A 125 -33.78 -22.08 14.21
N ARG A 126 -33.08 -22.34 13.11
CA ARG A 126 -33.26 -23.57 12.32
C ARG A 126 -32.84 -24.82 13.09
N VAL A 127 -31.75 -24.74 13.86
CA VAL A 127 -31.27 -25.85 14.70
C VAL A 127 -32.26 -26.13 15.83
N ASP A 128 -32.82 -25.10 16.45
CA ASP A 128 -33.83 -25.25 17.50
C ASP A 128 -35.11 -25.88 16.94
N ALA A 129 -35.63 -25.37 15.83
CA ALA A 129 -36.80 -25.94 15.16
C ALA A 129 -36.57 -27.40 14.73
N LEU A 130 -35.38 -27.73 14.23
CA LEU A 130 -35.02 -29.11 13.89
C LEU A 130 -34.92 -29.99 15.15
N SER A 131 -34.37 -29.47 16.23
CA SER A 131 -34.27 -30.18 17.52
C SER A 131 -35.65 -30.50 18.09
N GLU A 132 -36.59 -29.57 17.97
CA GLU A 132 -37.99 -29.77 18.34
C GLU A 132 -38.67 -30.83 17.46
N ALA A 133 -38.50 -30.75 16.14
CA ALA A 133 -39.06 -31.72 15.20
C ALA A 133 -38.54 -33.15 15.45
N VAL A 134 -37.23 -33.30 15.70
CA VAL A 134 -36.61 -34.58 16.03
C VAL A 134 -37.12 -35.11 17.37
N ASN A 135 -37.23 -34.26 18.39
CA ASN A 135 -37.79 -34.66 19.69
C ASN A 135 -39.26 -35.09 19.57
N ALA A 136 -40.06 -34.42 18.73
CA ALA A 136 -41.44 -34.80 18.46
C ALA A 136 -41.51 -36.19 17.77
N LEU A 137 -40.66 -36.43 16.78
CA LEU A 137 -40.59 -37.70 16.06
C LEU A 137 -40.13 -38.86 16.98
N LEU A 138 -39.12 -38.62 17.83
CA LEU A 138 -38.67 -39.59 18.83
C LEU A 138 -39.79 -39.96 19.82
N LYS A 139 -40.58 -38.97 20.27
CA LYS A 139 -41.77 -39.21 21.11
C LYS A 139 -42.82 -40.04 20.39
N GLN A 140 -43.05 -39.79 19.10
CA GLN A 140 -44.00 -40.57 18.29
C GLN A 140 -43.54 -42.02 18.03
N GLN A 141 -42.23 -42.24 17.90
CA GLN A 141 -41.65 -43.58 17.70
C GLN A 141 -41.45 -44.37 19.00
N GLY A 142 -41.79 -43.79 20.17
CA GLY A 142 -41.65 -44.45 21.47
C GLY A 142 -40.19 -44.63 21.93
N LEU A 143 -39.21 -44.07 21.21
CA LEU A 143 -37.82 -44.05 21.65
C LEU A 143 -37.63 -42.94 22.69
N THR A 144 -37.71 -43.30 23.96
CA THR A 144 -37.35 -42.39 25.05
C THR A 144 -35.85 -42.15 25.02
N ARG A 145 -35.44 -40.92 24.69
CA ARG A 145 -34.05 -40.49 24.85
C ARG A 145 -33.65 -40.72 26.31
N ALA A 146 -32.53 -41.43 26.53
CA ALA A 146 -31.92 -41.54 27.84
C ALA A 146 -31.74 -40.13 28.40
N ARG A 147 -32.43 -39.86 29.52
CA ARG A 147 -32.59 -38.56 30.15
C ARG A 147 -31.23 -37.88 30.32
N SER A 148 -30.97 -36.82 29.56
CA SER A 148 -29.89 -35.90 29.90
C SER A 148 -30.21 -35.31 31.27
N VAL A 149 -29.23 -35.41 32.17
CA VAL A 149 -29.30 -34.97 33.55
C VAL A 149 -29.68 -33.48 33.57
N PRO A 150 -30.72 -33.06 34.30
CA PRO A 150 -31.05 -31.64 34.41
C PRO A 150 -29.91 -30.89 35.13
N PRO A 151 -29.62 -29.64 34.75
CA PRO A 151 -28.60 -28.84 35.44
C PRO A 151 -29.02 -28.69 36.90
N ALA A 152 -28.08 -29.01 37.79
CA ALA A 152 -28.27 -28.92 39.23
C ALA A 152 -28.88 -27.56 39.60
N ALA A 153 -30.09 -27.60 40.17
CA ALA A 153 -30.75 -26.44 40.73
C ALA A 153 -29.81 -25.77 41.73
N LYS A 154 -29.43 -24.52 41.45
CA LYS A 154 -28.80 -23.64 42.45
C LYS A 154 -29.82 -23.42 43.56
N LYS A 155 -29.72 -24.25 44.60
CA LYS A 155 -30.47 -24.13 45.84
C LYS A 155 -30.07 -22.80 46.49
N GLY A 156 -31.00 -21.85 46.48
CA GLY A 156 -30.88 -20.60 47.20
C GLY A 156 -30.54 -20.87 48.66
N ARG A 157 -29.47 -20.23 49.14
CA ARG A 157 -29.11 -20.23 50.56
C ARG A 157 -29.63 -18.92 51.15
N SER A 158 -30.86 -18.97 51.61
CA SER A 158 -31.45 -17.92 52.46
C SER A 158 -30.90 -18.03 53.88
N ALA A 159 -30.54 -16.87 54.42
CA ALA A 159 -30.54 -16.46 55.82
C ALA A 159 -29.64 -17.22 56.83
N ALA A 160 -28.56 -16.54 57.24
CA ALA A 160 -28.13 -16.52 58.63
C ALA A 160 -28.01 -15.06 59.10
N LYS A 161 -28.64 -14.82 60.25
CA LYS A 161 -29.00 -13.55 60.90
C LYS A 161 -27.85 -13.02 61.76
N ARG A 162 -27.96 -11.73 62.14
CA ARG A 162 -27.29 -10.95 63.21
C ARG A 162 -26.28 -9.94 62.64
N GLY A 163 -26.26 -8.66 63.02
CA GLY A 163 -26.91 -7.98 64.12
C GLY A 163 -26.94 -6.47 63.89
N LYS A 164 -27.82 -5.84 64.66
CA LYS A 164 -28.18 -4.43 64.67
C LYS A 164 -27.13 -3.68 65.51
N SER A 165 -26.47 -2.67 64.95
CA SER A 165 -25.90 -1.58 65.74
C SER A 165 -26.13 -0.26 65.03
N LYS A 166 -26.64 0.65 65.83
CA LYS A 166 -27.20 1.96 65.54
C LYS A 166 -26.07 3.00 65.68
N ALA A 167 -26.29 4.14 65.03
CA ALA A 167 -25.95 5.49 65.47
C ALA A 167 -24.74 6.19 64.82
N THR A 168 -25.06 7.38 64.27
CA THR A 168 -24.35 8.68 64.36
C THR A 168 -22.97 8.78 63.70
N THR A 169 -22.60 9.81 62.93
CA THR A 169 -22.85 11.24 63.13
C THR A 169 -22.52 12.01 61.84
N ALA A 170 -23.16 13.17 61.68
CA ALA A 170 -22.90 14.16 60.65
C ALA A 170 -21.59 14.96 60.88
N ARG A 171 -21.22 15.76 59.86
CA ARG A 171 -20.31 16.95 59.85
C ARG A 171 -18.82 16.62 59.61
N SER A 172 -18.01 17.32 58.82
CA SER A 172 -17.97 18.69 58.25
C SER A 172 -17.34 18.66 56.83
N VAL A 173 -17.78 19.43 55.83
CA VAL A 173 -17.38 20.81 55.45
C VAL A 173 -15.88 21.15 55.56
N GLY A 174 -15.31 21.55 54.42
CA GLY A 174 -14.05 22.29 54.21
C GLY A 174 -13.55 21.98 52.78
N ARG A 175 -13.86 22.73 51.70
CA ARG A 175 -13.68 24.15 51.34
C ARG A 175 -12.21 24.60 51.28
N GLY A 176 -11.76 24.85 50.04
CA GLY A 176 -10.63 25.72 49.64
C GLY A 176 -9.30 24.99 49.49
N SER A 177 -8.40 25.36 48.58
CA SER A 177 -8.35 26.35 47.50
C SER A 177 -7.00 26.11 46.80
N LEU A 178 -6.93 26.27 45.47
CA LEU A 178 -5.68 26.51 44.74
C LEU A 178 -5.05 27.84 45.23
N PRO A 179 -3.73 28.03 45.10
CA PRO A 179 -3.12 28.48 43.83
C PRO A 179 -2.14 27.50 43.19
#